data_AF-A0A954NZW1-F1
#
_entry.id   AF-A0A954NZW1-F1
#
_cell.length_a   1.000
_cell.length_b   1.000
_cell.length_c   1.000
_cell.angle_alpha   90.00
_cell.angle_beta   90.00
_cell.angle_gamma   90.00
#
_symmetry.space_group_name_H-M   'P 1'
#
loop_
_entity.id
_entity.type
_entity.pdbx_description
1 polymer ?
#
loop_
_entity_poly.entity_id
_entity_poly.type
_entity_poly.pdbx_seq_one_letter_code
_entity_poly.pdbx_strand_id
1 'polypeptide(L)' 'LAVRYAPWWLNTEVLRPESAERERMCRESGKSDNLVPSMPRDVYDSLPSEVQPLYAHWIRHEPVV' A
#
# COMPACT_ATOMS: atom_id res chain seq x y z
N LEU A 1 10.07 -4.60 -2.38
CA LEU A 1 8.94 -3.66 -2.37
C LEU A 1 8.91 -2.99 -3.74
N ALA A 2 7.93 -3.26 -4.59
CA ALA A 2 7.82 -2.55 -5.87
C ALA A 2 7.04 -1.26 -5.62
N VAL A 3 7.66 -0.11 -5.85
CA VAL A 3 6.95 1.17 -5.90
C VAL A 3 6.17 1.17 -7.21
N ARG A 4 4.84 1.04 -7.13
CA ARG A 4 3.97 0.84 -8.31
C ARG A 4 3.33 2.17 -8.69
N TYR A 5 3.96 2.89 -9.60
CA TYR A 5 3.28 3.95 -10.34
C TYR A 5 2.42 3.32 -11.43
N ALA A 6 1.14 3.69 -11.47
CA ALA A 6 0.17 3.28 -12.47
C ALA A 6 -0.73 4.47 -12.83
N PRO A 7 -1.49 4.42 -13.94
CA PRO A 7 -2.53 5.40 -14.20
C PRO A 7 -3.47 5.55 -12.99
N TRP A 8 -3.94 6.77 -12.73
CA TRP A 8 -4.72 7.13 -11.53
C TRP A 8 -6.01 6.31 -11.32
N TRP A 9 -6.52 5.68 -12.39
CA TRP A 9 -7.72 4.84 -12.35
C TRP A 9 -7.43 3.37 -11.99
N LEU A 10 -6.17 2.96 -11.85
CA LEU A 10 -5.80 1.60 -11.47
C LEU A 10 -5.48 1.51 -9.97
N ASN A 11 -6.13 0.59 -9.28
CA ASN A 11 -5.87 0.32 -7.87
C ASN A 11 -4.49 -0.37 -7.70
N THR A 12 -3.52 0.32 -7.10
CA THR A 12 -2.17 -0.21 -6.80
C THR A 12 -2.06 -0.81 -5.40
N GLU A 13 -3.13 -0.76 -4.62
CA GLU A 13 -3.22 -1.07 -3.19
C GLU A 13 -3.99 -2.38 -2.92
N VAL A 14 -4.25 -3.17 -3.96
CA VAL A 14 -4.98 -4.47 -3.94
C VAL A 14 -4.41 -5.51 -2.97
N LEU A 15 -3.19 -5.32 -2.44
CA LEU A 15 -2.58 -6.24 -1.46
C LEU A 15 -2.52 -5.66 -0.04
N ARG A 16 -3.13 -4.49 0.20
CA ARG A 16 -3.25 -3.96 1.55
C ARG A 16 -4.09 -4.92 2.41
N PRO A 17 -3.77 -5.09 3.70
CA PRO A 17 -4.52 -5.95 4.60
C PRO A 17 -6.04 -5.68 4.60
N GLU A 18 -6.41 -4.40 4.52
CA GLU A 18 -7.77 -3.88 4.53
C GLU A 18 -8.43 -3.78 3.14
N SER A 19 -7.75 -4.20 2.06
CA SER A 19 -8.31 -4.15 0.69
C SER A 19 -9.45 -5.15 0.51
N ALA A 20 -10.62 -4.65 0.12
CA ALA A 20 -11.79 -5.45 -0.22
C ALA A 20 -11.51 -6.37 -1.43
N GLU A 21 -10.70 -5.90 -2.38
CA GLU A 21 -10.26 -6.66 -3.54
C GLU A 21 -9.38 -7.83 -3.14
N ARG A 22 -8.43 -7.62 -2.20
CA ARG A 22 -7.63 -8.72 -1.65
C ARG A 22 -8.51 -9.78 -1.01
N GLU A 23 -9.42 -9.36 -0.14
CA GLU A 23 -10.34 -10.26 0.56
C GLU A 23 -11.14 -11.08 -0.45
N ARG A 24 -11.73 -10.42 -1.44
CA ARG A 24 -12.48 -11.07 -2.52
C ARG A 24 -11.63 -12.06 -3.30
N MET A 25 -10.45 -11.67 -3.75
CA MET A 25 -9.54 -12.53 -4.52
C MET A 25 -9.14 -13.79 -3.73
N CYS A 26 -8.77 -13.63 -2.46
CA CYS A 26 -8.38 -14.76 -1.60
C CYS A 26 -9.57 -15.68 -1.32
N ARG A 27 -10.75 -15.09 -1.03
CA ARG A 27 -11.98 -15.83 -0.75
C ARG A 27 -12.46 -16.63 -1.96
N GLU A 28 -12.51 -16.01 -3.14
CA GLU A 28 -12.99 -16.66 -4.37
C GLU A 28 -12.02 -17.73 -4.88
N SER A 29 -10.71 -17.52 -4.73
CA SER A 29 -9.70 -18.48 -5.17
C SER A 29 -9.39 -19.59 -4.16
N GLY A 30 -9.75 -19.41 -2.88
CA GLY A 30 -9.32 -20.26 -1.78
C GLY A 30 -7.80 -20.22 -1.50
N LYS A 31 -7.08 -19.28 -2.10
CA LYS A 31 -5.62 -19.12 -1.97
C LYS A 31 -5.28 -17.90 -1.12
N SER A 32 -4.10 -17.93 -0.52
CA SER A 32 -3.51 -16.76 0.14
C SER A 32 -2.67 -15.93 -0.83
N ASP A 33 -2.58 -14.63 -0.56
CA ASP A 33 -1.62 -13.72 -1.19
C ASP A 33 -0.90 -12.89 -0.12
N ASN A 34 0.16 -12.19 -0.51
CA ASN A 34 0.94 -11.31 0.33
C ASN A 34 0.08 -10.24 1.01
N LEU A 35 0.56 -9.79 2.16
CA LEU A 35 0.07 -8.60 2.86
C LEU A 35 1.10 -7.51 2.69
N VAL A 36 0.73 -6.43 2.00
CA VAL A 36 1.63 -5.31 1.72
C VAL A 36 1.04 -4.05 2.37
N PRO A 37 1.32 -3.81 3.66
CA PRO A 37 0.84 -2.61 4.33
C PRO A 37 1.51 -1.35 3.79
N SER A 38 0.84 -0.21 3.95
CA SER A 38 1.46 1.11 3.75
C SER A 38 2.63 1.33 4.71
N MET A 39 3.56 2.19 4.29
CA MET A 39 4.71 2.59 5.08
C MET A 39 4.25 3.43 6.30
N PRO A 40 4.65 3.07 7.52
CA PRO A 40 4.43 3.91 8.69
C PRO A 40 5.04 5.32 8.54
N ARG A 41 4.40 6.33 9.14
CA ARG A 41 4.80 7.73 9.02
C ARG A 41 6.21 7.98 9.56
N ASP A 42 6.52 7.41 10.71
CA ASP A 42 7.82 7.46 11.38
C ASP A 42 8.94 6.84 10.53
N VAL A 43 8.68 5.70 9.89
CA VAL A 43 9.62 5.09 8.94
C VAL A 43 9.85 6.04 7.76
N TYR A 44 8.80 6.64 7.21
CA TYR A 44 8.91 7.61 6.13
C TYR A 44 9.71 8.86 6.53
N ASP A 45 9.50 9.39 7.75
CA ASP A 45 10.26 10.52 8.32
C ASP A 45 11.75 10.20 8.49
N SER A 46 12.10 8.93 8.74
CA SER A 46 13.49 8.50 8.89
C SER A 46 14.25 8.38 7.57
N LEU A 47 13.56 8.43 6.41
CA LEU A 47 14.19 8.31 5.11
C LEU A 47 14.98 9.57 4.74
N PRO A 48 16.10 9.43 3.99
CA PRO A 48 16.78 10.58 3.40
C PRO A 48 15.83 11.45 2.57
N SER A 49 16.04 12.76 2.60
CA SER A 49 15.17 13.75 1.95
C SER A 49 14.94 13.50 0.46
N GLU A 50 15.94 12.95 -0.21
CA GLU A 50 15.94 12.59 -1.62
C GLU A 50 15.15 11.31 -1.92
N VAL A 51 14.96 10.44 -0.92
CA VAL A 51 14.19 9.19 -1.04
C VAL A 51 12.72 9.42 -0.72
N GLN A 52 12.41 10.38 0.16
CA GLN A 52 11.03 10.68 0.57
C GLN A 52 10.05 10.91 -0.60
N PRO A 53 10.37 11.64 -1.68
CA PRO A 53 9.44 11.80 -2.80
C PRO A 53 9.03 10.47 -3.47
N LEU A 54 9.89 9.45 -3.42
CA LEU A 54 9.62 8.15 -4.04
C LEU A 54 8.54 7.34 -3.31
N TYR A 55 8.35 7.59 -2.01
CA TYR A 55 7.43 6.85 -1.15
C TYR A 55 6.25 7.69 -0.63
N ALA A 56 6.16 8.97 -1.00
CA ALA A 56 5.14 9.89 -0.51
C ALA A 56 3.69 9.37 -0.70
N HIS A 57 3.43 8.66 -1.80
CA HIS A 57 2.13 8.07 -2.11
C HIS A 57 1.83 6.76 -1.36
N TRP A 58 2.82 6.19 -0.66
CA TRP A 58 2.71 4.89 0.01
C TRP A 58 2.71 5.01 1.54
N ILE A 59 2.52 6.21 2.08
CA ILE A 59 2.45 6.45 3.52
C ILE A 59 1.08 5.98 4.03
N ARG A 60 1.04 5.40 5.22
CA ARG A 60 -0.21 5.11 5.91
C ARG A 60 -0.91 6.43 6.26
N HIS A 61 -2.13 6.61 5.76
CA HIS A 61 -3.01 7.67 6.23
C HIS A 61 -3.68 7.23 7.53
N GLU A 62 -3.62 8.07 8.56
CA GLU A 62 -4.47 7.88 9.73
C GLU A 62 -5.93 8.11 9.34
N PRO A 63 -6.87 7.29 9.83
CA PRO A 63 -8.29 7.56 9.60
C PRO A 63 -8.63 8.92 10.21
N VAL A 64 -9.25 9.79 9.41
CA VAL A 64 -9.84 11.04 9.92
C VAL A 64 -11.02 10.64 10.80
N VAL A 65 -10.94 11.01 12.08
CA VAL A 65 -11.93 10.71 13.14
C VAL A 65 -13.21 11.52 12.95
#